data_AF-A0A1B6E271-F1
#
_entry.id   AF-A0A1B6E271-F1
#
_cell.length_a   1.000
_cell.length_b   1.000
_cell.length_c   1.000
_cell.angle_alpha   90.00
_cell.angle_beta   90.00
_cell.angle_gamma   90.00
#
_symmetry.space_group_name_H-M   'P 1'
#
loop_
_entity.id
_entity.type
_entity.pdbx_description
1 polymer ?
#
loop_
_entity_poly.entity_id
_entity_poly.type
_entity_poly.pdbx_seq_one_letter_code
_entity_poly.pdbx_strand_id
1 'polypeptide(L)'
;MHLLLTHIFKLFGFLYLCEKYSCSESVENLSSVVQTNISREDEKVKIPLYNKDQIQISYDDLMDLLDKAPSVSQAFDDILNSSSYQQTELQNSLKNENPYFPKVLPKLTYDAEKNLILTSTCLKGNENSITDIGEGRLAIQVLAPDYEDAFNSEISRYLSGVFQVSRKDILVVKGFRDDERKIIITAKAISQINPLYRILSVIRPATEENYRKL
;
A
#
# COMPACT_ATOMS: atom_id res chain seq x y z
N MET A 1 14.18 -6.55 14.35
CA MET A 1 14.50 -5.27 15.01
C MET A 1 13.76 -4.08 14.38
N HIS A 2 13.68 -3.97 13.03
CA HIS A 2 13.05 -2.82 12.35
C HIS A 2 11.52 -2.71 12.55
N LEU A 3 10.78 -3.83 12.55
CA LEU A 3 9.33 -3.85 12.83
C LEU A 3 8.98 -3.45 14.27
N LEU A 4 9.84 -3.86 15.20
CA LEU A 4 9.68 -3.59 16.63
C LEU A 4 9.73 -2.08 16.87
N LEU A 5 10.71 -1.39 16.27
CA LEU A 5 10.82 0.08 16.27
C LEU A 5 9.57 0.77 15.71
N THR A 6 9.01 0.29 14.60
CA THR A 6 7.84 0.93 13.96
C THR A 6 6.58 0.90 14.85
N HIS A 7 6.39 -0.14 15.65
CA HIS A 7 5.28 -0.21 16.59
C HIS A 7 5.47 0.69 17.82
N ILE A 8 6.71 0.84 18.31
CA ILE A 8 7.06 1.80 19.38
C ILE A 8 6.69 3.22 18.94
N PHE A 9 7.04 3.61 17.71
CA PHE A 9 6.79 4.97 17.22
C PHE A 9 5.30 5.28 16.99
N LYS A 10 4.49 4.27 16.64
CA LYS A 10 3.02 4.43 16.56
C LYS A 10 2.41 4.67 17.95
N LEU A 11 2.92 4.00 18.98
CA LEU A 11 2.48 4.15 20.36
C LEU A 11 2.88 5.53 20.93
N PHE A 12 4.09 6.00 20.64
CA PHE A 12 4.58 7.32 21.08
C PHE A 12 3.93 8.50 20.34
N GLY A 13 3.68 8.38 19.04
CA GLY A 13 2.90 9.37 18.29
C GLY A 13 1.50 9.54 18.87
N PHE A 14 0.87 8.44 19.30
CA PHE A 14 -0.42 8.45 19.99
C PHE A 14 -0.34 9.12 21.37
N LEU A 15 0.62 8.74 22.22
CA LEU A 15 0.79 9.32 23.57
C LEU A 15 1.05 10.83 23.54
N TYR A 16 1.90 11.31 22.64
CA TYR A 16 2.18 12.74 22.47
C TYR A 16 0.96 13.54 22.00
N LEU A 17 0.15 12.97 21.10
CA LEU A 17 -1.09 13.60 20.64
C LEU A 17 -2.17 13.62 21.74
N CYS A 18 -2.26 12.56 22.55
CA CYS A 18 -3.18 12.49 23.68
C CYS A 18 -2.85 13.52 24.77
N GLU A 19 -1.56 13.70 25.11
CA GLU A 19 -1.11 14.66 26.12
C GLU A 19 -1.34 16.12 25.67
N LYS A 20 -1.09 16.43 24.39
CA LYS A 20 -1.16 17.82 23.90
C LYS A 20 -2.54 18.29 23.45
N TYR A 21 -3.43 17.37 23.06
CA TYR A 21 -4.71 17.73 22.42
C TYR A 21 -5.96 17.17 23.12
N SER A 22 -5.84 16.55 24.29
CA SER A 22 -6.98 15.95 25.02
C SER A 22 -7.90 15.14 24.08
N CYS A 23 -7.31 14.38 23.16
CA CYS A 23 -8.05 13.65 22.13
C CYS A 23 -8.63 12.34 22.69
N SER A 24 -9.95 12.20 22.56
CA SER A 24 -10.77 11.04 22.95
C SER A 24 -11.00 10.05 21.80
N GLU A 25 -10.27 10.16 20.69
CA GLU A 25 -10.48 9.32 19.51
C GLU A 25 -9.55 8.09 19.45
N SER A 26 -10.13 6.98 19.04
CA SER A 26 -9.60 5.62 19.06
C SER A 26 -8.40 5.38 18.13
N VAL A 27 -7.47 4.56 18.61
CA VAL A 27 -6.14 4.16 18.07
C VAL A 27 -6.14 3.63 16.61
N GLU A 28 -7.28 3.24 16.05
CA GLU A 28 -7.36 2.48 14.80
C GLU A 28 -7.00 3.29 13.53
N ASN A 29 -7.04 4.62 13.56
CA ASN A 29 -6.81 5.47 12.37
C ASN A 29 -5.37 5.95 12.14
N LEU A 30 -4.43 5.66 13.06
CA LEU A 30 -3.06 6.21 12.98
C LEU A 30 -2.02 5.29 12.32
N SER A 31 -2.44 4.10 11.88
CA SER A 31 -1.56 3.11 11.27
C SER A 31 -0.93 3.56 9.94
N SER A 32 -1.48 4.61 9.31
CA SER A 32 -1.09 5.19 8.02
C SER A 32 -0.15 6.40 8.10
N VAL A 33 0.18 6.90 9.30
CA VAL A 33 0.71 8.28 9.46
C VAL A 33 2.23 8.39 9.68
N VAL A 34 2.96 7.29 9.88
CA VAL A 34 4.39 7.36 10.25
C VAL A 34 5.28 6.56 9.27
N GLN A 35 6.09 7.26 8.48
CA GLN A 35 7.22 6.69 7.74
C GLN A 35 8.52 6.98 8.50
N THR A 36 9.31 5.96 8.86
CA THR A 36 10.61 6.13 9.52
C THR A 36 11.74 5.60 8.64
N ASN A 37 12.75 6.42 8.38
CA ASN A 37 14.07 5.99 7.91
C ASN A 37 15.01 5.96 9.13
N ILE A 38 15.59 4.80 9.43
CA ILE A 38 16.54 4.64 10.54
C ILE A 38 17.91 4.36 9.91
N SER A 39 18.85 5.31 10.01
CA SER A 39 20.27 5.03 9.82
C SER A 39 20.87 4.76 11.19
N ARG A 40 21.63 3.67 11.31
CA ARG A 40 22.27 3.23 12.56
C ARG A 40 23.56 3.99 12.88
N GLU A 41 23.95 4.93 12.01
CA GLU A 41 25.23 5.65 12.11
C GLU A 41 25.17 6.88 13.02
N ASP A 42 23.98 7.34 13.43
CA ASP A 42 23.80 8.47 14.35
C ASP A 42 22.96 8.03 15.56
N GLU A 43 23.42 8.25 16.79
CA GLU A 43 22.74 7.94 18.08
C GLU A 43 21.42 8.73 18.31
N LYS A 44 20.74 9.18 17.25
CA LYS A 44 19.56 10.03 17.31
C LYS A 44 18.45 9.47 16.46
N VAL A 45 17.27 9.30 17.06
CA VAL A 45 16.08 8.88 16.32
C VAL A 45 15.32 10.12 15.84
N LYS A 46 15.12 10.24 14.52
CA LYS A 46 14.31 11.31 13.91
C LYS A 46 12.89 10.82 13.68
N ILE A 47 11.92 11.46 14.34
CA ILE A 47 10.50 11.16 14.17
C ILE A 47 9.87 12.25 13.30
N PRO A 48 9.44 11.96 12.07
CA PRO A 48 8.72 12.93 11.26
C PRO A 48 7.28 13.06 11.76
N LEU A 49 6.86 14.29 12.08
CA LEU A 49 5.45 14.62 12.30
C LEU A 49 4.85 15.19 11.01
N TYR A 50 3.54 15.01 10.83
CA TYR A 50 2.78 15.39 9.63
C TYR A 50 2.81 16.90 9.30
N ASN A 51 3.48 17.72 10.12
CA ASN A 51 3.55 19.17 9.99
C ASN A 51 4.99 19.74 9.92
N LYS A 52 5.90 19.05 9.20
CA LYS A 52 7.29 19.46 8.92
C LYS A 52 8.24 19.58 10.13
N ASP A 53 7.74 19.49 11.35
CA ASP A 53 8.59 19.43 12.54
C ASP A 53 9.10 18.00 12.78
N GLN A 54 10.41 17.84 12.96
CA GLN A 54 11.03 16.58 13.37
C GLN A 54 11.38 16.68 14.85
N ILE A 55 10.92 15.70 15.65
CA ILE A 55 11.39 15.55 17.03
C ILE A 55 12.60 14.61 17.00
N GLN A 56 13.72 15.06 17.58
CA GLN A 56 14.88 14.22 17.87
C GLN A 56 14.85 13.87 19.35
N ILE A 57 14.78 12.58 19.67
CA ILE A 57 14.86 12.06 21.05
C ILE A 57 16.08 11.13 21.13
N SER A 58 16.84 11.23 22.20
CA SER A 58 17.93 10.28 22.46
C SER A 58 17.35 8.92 22.87
N TYR A 59 18.12 7.85 22.68
CA TYR A 59 17.68 6.52 23.08
C TYR A 59 17.47 6.40 24.59
N ASP A 60 18.33 7.05 25.38
CA ASP A 60 18.24 7.01 26.85
C ASP A 60 16.99 7.74 27.34
N ASP A 61 16.66 8.91 26.77
CA ASP A 61 15.43 9.64 27.09
C ASP A 61 14.16 8.84 26.73
N LEU A 62 14.22 8.06 25.64
CA LEU A 62 13.13 7.17 25.23
C LEU A 62 12.91 6.06 26.27
N MET A 63 13.98 5.45 26.76
CA MET A 63 13.89 4.39 27.77
C MET A 63 13.41 4.93 29.11
N ASP A 64 13.87 6.11 29.50
CA ASP A 64 13.41 6.84 30.69
C ASP A 64 11.91 7.17 30.64
N LEU A 65 11.35 7.43 29.45
CA LEU A 65 9.92 7.69 29.25
C LEU A 65 9.09 6.40 29.35
N LEU A 66 9.61 5.28 28.86
CA LEU A 66 8.94 3.97 28.96
C LEU A 66 8.88 3.48 30.41
N ASP A 67 9.94 3.70 31.18
CA ASP A 67 9.98 3.34 32.61
C ASP A 67 9.03 4.19 33.46
N LYS A 68 8.79 5.45 33.06
CA LYS A 68 7.85 6.36 33.74
C LYS A 68 6.37 6.08 33.40
N ALA A 69 6.10 5.22 32.42
CA ALA A 69 4.75 4.90 31.95
C ALA A 69 4.50 3.37 31.92
N PRO A 70 4.35 2.71 33.08
CA PRO A 70 4.28 1.24 33.17
C PRO A 70 3.10 0.62 32.40
N SER A 71 1.98 1.33 32.24
CA SER A 71 0.86 0.87 31.41
C SER A 71 1.19 0.80 29.90
N VAL A 72 2.15 1.60 29.45
CA VAL A 72 2.64 1.63 28.07
C VAL A 72 3.61 0.47 27.84
N SER A 73 4.47 0.19 28.82
CA SER A 73 5.37 -0.97 28.83
C SER A 73 4.60 -2.30 28.82
N GLN A 74 3.51 -2.39 29.57
CA GLN A 74 2.68 -3.60 29.59
C GLN A 74 1.92 -3.82 28.27
N ALA A 75 1.35 -2.75 27.69
CA ALA A 75 0.75 -2.80 26.35
C ALA A 75 1.77 -3.16 25.26
N PHE A 76 3.03 -2.76 25.45
CA PHE A 76 4.13 -3.09 24.56
C PHE A 76 4.48 -4.58 24.57
N ASP A 77 4.58 -5.18 25.75
CA ASP A 77 4.83 -6.60 25.92
C ASP A 77 3.69 -7.46 25.36
N ASP A 78 2.44 -7.01 25.52
CA ASP A 78 1.26 -7.68 24.95
C ASP A 78 1.24 -7.63 23.41
N ILE A 79 1.69 -6.53 22.81
CA ILE A 79 1.85 -6.39 21.34
C ILE A 79 2.98 -7.29 20.83
N LEU A 80 4.07 -7.43 21.58
CA LEU A 80 5.18 -8.32 21.22
C LEU A 80 4.74 -9.79 21.25
N ASN A 81 4.00 -10.20 22.28
CA ASN A 81 3.59 -11.58 22.47
C ASN A 81 2.46 -12.03 21.53
N SER A 82 1.60 -11.10 21.09
CA SER A 82 0.54 -11.36 20.10
C SER A 82 1.04 -11.45 18.64
N SER A 83 2.27 -11.03 18.36
CA SER A 83 2.85 -11.00 17.01
C SER A 83 3.38 -12.35 16.50
N SER A 84 3.42 -13.39 17.34
CA SER A 84 3.97 -14.72 17.01
C SER A 84 3.16 -15.50 15.95
N TYR A 85 1.85 -15.22 15.81
CA TYR A 85 0.97 -15.91 14.85
C TYR A 85 0.93 -15.26 13.45
N GLN A 86 1.42 -14.03 13.28
CA GLN A 86 1.41 -13.32 11.97
C GLN A 86 2.76 -13.37 11.24
N GLN A 87 3.79 -13.95 11.84
CA GLN A 87 5.14 -13.96 11.27
C GLN A 87 5.26 -14.85 10.02
N THR A 88 4.44 -15.88 9.86
CA THR A 88 4.62 -16.87 8.78
C THR A 88 4.15 -16.38 7.40
N GLU A 89 3.13 -15.52 7.32
CA GLU A 89 2.66 -14.93 6.05
C GLU A 89 3.51 -13.73 5.61
N LEU A 90 3.93 -12.88 6.55
CA LEU A 90 4.81 -11.74 6.26
C LEU A 90 6.23 -12.17 5.85
N GLN A 91 6.77 -13.23 6.45
CA GLN A 91 8.09 -13.76 6.07
C GLN A 91 8.13 -14.32 4.65
N ASN A 92 7.01 -14.82 4.12
CA ASN A 92 6.94 -15.27 2.72
C ASN A 92 6.84 -14.09 1.74
N SER A 93 6.28 -12.95 2.14
CA SER A 93 6.17 -11.74 1.31
C SER A 93 7.48 -10.92 1.22
N LEU A 94 8.40 -11.09 2.17
CA LEU A 94 9.67 -10.37 2.26
C LEU A 94 10.85 -11.06 1.52
N LYS A 95 10.62 -12.19 0.84
CA LYS A 95 11.65 -12.91 0.08
C LYS A 95 12.02 -12.26 -1.26
N ASN A 96 11.35 -11.19 -1.68
CA ASN A 96 11.74 -10.41 -2.85
C ASN A 96 12.51 -9.17 -2.39
N GLU A 97 13.83 -9.26 -2.51
CA GLU A 97 14.74 -8.14 -2.27
C GLU A 97 14.44 -6.99 -3.24
N ASN A 98 14.18 -5.82 -2.66
CA ASN A 98 13.95 -4.53 -3.31
C ASN A 98 12.60 -4.39 -4.06
N PRO A 99 11.62 -3.63 -3.52
CA PRO A 99 10.35 -3.37 -4.21
C PRO A 99 10.61 -2.62 -5.52
N TYR A 100 10.04 -3.13 -6.62
CA TYR A 100 10.16 -2.48 -7.91
C TYR A 100 9.47 -1.12 -7.89
N PHE A 101 10.21 -0.07 -8.28
CA PHE A 101 9.66 1.27 -8.44
C PHE A 101 9.77 1.68 -9.91
N PRO A 102 8.64 2.00 -10.58
CA PRO A 102 8.65 2.36 -12.00
C PRO A 102 9.38 3.69 -12.19
N LYS A 103 10.10 3.82 -13.33
CA LYS A 103 10.83 5.05 -13.65
C LYS A 103 9.89 6.26 -13.81
N VAL A 104 8.69 6.00 -14.33
CA VAL A 104 7.63 6.99 -14.51
C VAL A 104 6.40 6.44 -13.80
N LEU A 105 5.81 7.25 -12.92
CA LEU A 105 4.62 6.84 -12.18
C LEU A 105 3.44 6.60 -13.13
N PRO A 106 2.60 5.59 -12.86
CA PRO A 106 1.39 5.36 -13.63
C PRO A 106 0.49 6.60 -13.67
N LYS A 107 0.02 6.95 -14.88
CA LYS A 107 -0.87 8.09 -15.05
C LYS A 107 -2.28 7.73 -14.58
N LEU A 108 -2.75 8.39 -13.52
CA LEU A 108 -4.12 8.30 -13.06
C LEU A 108 -4.95 9.44 -13.64
N THR A 109 -6.06 9.10 -14.29
CA THR A 109 -7.01 10.07 -14.86
C THR A 109 -8.31 9.99 -14.08
N TYR A 110 -8.99 11.12 -13.91
CA TYR A 110 -10.29 11.18 -13.26
C TYR A 110 -11.29 11.87 -14.18
N ASP A 111 -12.55 11.40 -14.17
CA ASP A 111 -13.63 12.07 -14.89
C ASP A 111 -14.27 13.20 -14.05
N ALA A 112 -15.31 13.85 -14.59
CA ALA A 112 -16.00 14.94 -13.91
C ALA A 112 -16.69 14.52 -12.60
N GLU A 113 -17.06 13.24 -12.48
CA GLU A 113 -17.66 12.64 -11.29
C GLU A 113 -16.60 12.14 -10.29
N LYS A 114 -15.31 12.36 -10.60
CA LYS A 114 -14.14 11.89 -9.83
C LYS A 114 -14.00 10.37 -9.82
N ASN A 115 -14.59 9.66 -10.77
CA ASN A 115 -14.29 8.24 -10.99
C ASN A 115 -12.86 8.11 -11.51
N LEU A 116 -12.14 7.10 -11.05
CA LEU A 116 -10.80 6.79 -11.56
C LEU A 116 -10.94 6.10 -12.92
N ILE A 117 -10.24 6.63 -13.92
CA ILE A 117 -10.17 6.11 -15.28
C ILE A 117 -8.74 5.61 -15.54
N LEU A 118 -8.61 4.31 -15.73
CA LEU A 118 -7.38 3.64 -16.12
C LEU A 118 -7.54 3.11 -17.55
N THR A 119 -6.65 3.54 -18.43
CA THR A 119 -6.50 2.93 -19.76
C THR A 119 -5.28 2.02 -19.70
N SER A 120 -5.49 0.73 -19.95
CA SER A 120 -4.44 -0.28 -19.82
C SER A 120 -4.51 -1.32 -20.93
N THR A 121 -3.34 -1.80 -21.34
CA THR A 121 -3.23 -2.97 -22.21
C THR A 121 -3.48 -4.23 -21.39
N CYS A 122 -4.53 -4.95 -21.70
CA CYS A 122 -4.96 -6.14 -21.01
C CYS A 122 -4.70 -7.38 -21.85
N LEU A 123 -4.05 -8.39 -21.26
CA LEU A 123 -3.66 -9.62 -21.93
C LEU A 123 -4.18 -10.85 -21.17
N LYS A 124 -4.54 -11.91 -21.91
CA LYS A 124 -4.71 -13.24 -21.32
C LYS A 124 -3.34 -13.86 -21.07
N GLY A 125 -3.11 -14.42 -19.90
CA GLY A 125 -1.87 -15.14 -19.60
C GLY A 125 -2.01 -16.16 -18.48
N ASN A 126 -0.88 -16.62 -17.95
CA ASN A 126 -0.83 -17.75 -17.02
C ASN A 126 -0.95 -17.35 -15.55
N GLU A 127 -0.80 -16.06 -15.26
CA GLU A 127 -0.90 -15.48 -13.93
C GLU A 127 -1.57 -14.10 -13.99
N ASN A 128 -2.06 -13.64 -12.84
CA ASN A 128 -2.62 -12.31 -12.68
C ASN A 128 -1.54 -11.33 -12.23
N SER A 129 -1.30 -10.28 -13.00
CA SER A 129 -0.27 -9.29 -12.68
C SER A 129 -0.60 -7.92 -13.26
N ILE A 130 -0.06 -6.88 -12.60
CA ILE A 130 0.05 -5.52 -13.14
C ILE A 130 1.52 -5.28 -13.43
N THR A 131 1.81 -4.86 -14.67
CA THR A 131 3.16 -4.69 -15.18
C THR A 131 3.37 -3.25 -15.64
N ASP A 132 4.50 -2.65 -15.26
CA ASP A 132 4.95 -1.39 -15.84
C ASP A 132 5.49 -1.66 -17.25
N ILE A 133 4.83 -1.07 -18.25
CA ILE A 133 5.24 -1.16 -19.66
C ILE A 133 5.89 0.15 -20.14
N GLY A 134 6.27 1.03 -19.22
CA GLY A 134 6.96 2.28 -19.47
C GLY A 134 6.01 3.46 -19.72
N GLU A 135 6.57 4.67 -19.65
CA GLU A 135 5.85 5.94 -19.90
C GLU A 135 4.61 6.15 -19.02
N GLY A 136 4.58 5.53 -17.82
CA GLY A 136 3.43 5.57 -16.92
C GLY A 136 2.22 4.78 -17.42
N ARG A 137 2.43 3.87 -18.39
CA ARG A 137 1.42 2.94 -18.90
C ARG A 137 1.50 1.60 -18.17
N LEU A 138 0.35 0.97 -18.01
CA LEU A 138 0.23 -0.31 -17.31
C LEU A 138 -0.26 -1.38 -18.27
N ALA A 139 0.27 -2.59 -18.13
CA ALA A 139 -0.36 -3.79 -18.65
C ALA A 139 -0.98 -4.60 -17.52
N ILE A 140 -2.16 -5.16 -17.76
CA ILE A 140 -2.86 -6.06 -16.85
C ILE A 140 -2.94 -7.42 -17.50
N GLN A 141 -2.28 -8.40 -16.92
CA GLN A 141 -2.43 -9.79 -17.34
C GLN A 141 -3.39 -10.50 -16.42
N VAL A 142 -4.32 -11.28 -16.97
CA VAL A 142 -5.19 -12.16 -16.18
C VAL A 142 -5.28 -13.55 -16.79
N LEU A 143 -5.37 -14.55 -15.93
CA LEU A 143 -5.79 -15.89 -16.30
C LEU A 143 -7.32 -15.89 -16.43
N ALA A 144 -7.81 -15.99 -17.66
CA ALA A 144 -9.23 -15.99 -17.94
C ALA A 144 -9.63 -17.17 -18.85
N PRO A 145 -10.73 -17.87 -18.55
CA PRO A 145 -11.30 -18.87 -19.45
C PRO A 145 -11.69 -18.33 -20.84
N ASP A 146 -11.97 -19.24 -21.78
CA ASP A 146 -12.27 -18.91 -23.18
C ASP A 146 -13.75 -18.73 -23.52
N TYR A 147 -14.61 -18.50 -22.52
CA TYR A 147 -16.00 -18.15 -22.75
C TYR A 147 -16.21 -16.63 -22.80
N GLU A 148 -17.38 -16.23 -23.30
CA GLU A 148 -17.78 -14.82 -23.45
C GLU A 148 -17.72 -14.07 -22.12
N ASP A 149 -17.21 -12.84 -22.13
CA ASP A 149 -17.04 -11.97 -20.96
C ASP A 149 -16.12 -12.44 -19.82
N ALA A 150 -15.62 -13.69 -19.87
CA ALA A 150 -14.70 -14.24 -18.87
C ALA A 150 -13.51 -13.32 -18.61
N PHE A 151 -12.95 -12.74 -19.68
CA PHE A 151 -11.80 -11.87 -19.61
C PHE A 151 -12.06 -10.58 -18.83
N ASN A 152 -13.15 -9.88 -19.14
CA ASN A 152 -13.51 -8.63 -18.45
C ASN A 152 -13.92 -8.90 -16.99
N SER A 153 -14.61 -10.02 -16.74
CA SER A 153 -14.97 -10.46 -15.39
C SER A 153 -13.72 -10.75 -14.54
N GLU A 154 -12.71 -11.41 -15.10
CA GLU A 154 -11.47 -11.71 -14.39
C GLU A 154 -10.62 -10.46 -14.14
N ILE A 155 -10.60 -9.49 -15.06
CA ILE A 155 -10.00 -8.17 -14.81
C ILE A 155 -10.70 -7.49 -13.62
N SER A 156 -12.03 -7.42 -13.63
CA SER A 156 -12.80 -6.83 -12.51
C SER A 156 -12.54 -7.56 -11.19
N ARG A 157 -12.50 -8.90 -11.20
CA ARG A 157 -12.16 -9.71 -10.02
C ARG A 157 -10.75 -9.39 -9.51
N TYR A 158 -9.76 -9.38 -10.38
CA TYR A 158 -8.38 -9.14 -9.99
C TYR A 158 -8.20 -7.73 -9.42
N LEU A 159 -8.73 -6.71 -10.10
CA LEU A 159 -8.63 -5.33 -9.66
C LEU A 159 -9.43 -5.04 -8.38
N SER A 160 -10.53 -5.76 -8.15
CA SER A 160 -11.25 -5.74 -6.87
C SER A 160 -10.33 -6.13 -5.70
N GLY A 161 -9.45 -7.11 -5.89
CA GLY A 161 -8.42 -7.48 -4.91
C GLY A 161 -7.32 -6.43 -4.76
N VAL A 162 -6.81 -5.88 -5.87
CA VAL A 162 -5.74 -4.86 -5.86
C VAL A 162 -6.20 -3.58 -5.17
N PHE A 163 -7.36 -3.05 -5.56
CA PHE A 163 -7.90 -1.81 -5.01
C PHE A 163 -8.66 -2.01 -3.70
N GLN A 164 -8.96 -3.26 -3.31
CA GLN A 164 -9.81 -3.59 -2.16
C GLN A 164 -11.20 -2.94 -2.23
N VAL A 165 -11.80 -2.97 -3.42
CA VAL A 165 -13.14 -2.42 -3.69
C VAL A 165 -14.07 -3.51 -4.21
N SER A 166 -15.39 -3.27 -4.15
CA SER A 166 -16.37 -4.21 -4.70
C SER A 166 -16.24 -4.31 -6.23
N ARG A 167 -16.44 -5.52 -6.78
CA ARG A 167 -16.48 -5.73 -8.24
C ARG A 167 -17.56 -4.88 -8.93
N LYS A 168 -18.64 -4.55 -8.22
CA LYS A 168 -19.73 -3.70 -8.74
C LYS A 168 -19.31 -2.26 -8.98
N ASP A 169 -18.25 -1.82 -8.30
CA ASP A 169 -17.69 -0.48 -8.44
C ASP A 169 -16.59 -0.43 -9.52
N ILE A 170 -16.33 -1.54 -10.21
CA ILE A 170 -15.35 -1.64 -11.29
C ILE A 170 -16.07 -1.98 -12.60
N LEU A 171 -16.08 -1.04 -13.52
CA LEU A 171 -16.55 -1.23 -14.88
C LEU A 171 -15.36 -1.40 -15.82
N VAL A 172 -15.37 -2.48 -16.61
CA VAL A 172 -14.35 -2.77 -17.62
C VAL A 172 -14.98 -2.66 -19.00
N VAL A 173 -14.53 -1.69 -19.79
CA VAL A 173 -15.05 -1.43 -21.13
C VAL A 173 -13.97 -1.73 -22.16
N LYS A 174 -14.34 -2.33 -23.29
CA LYS A 174 -13.43 -2.53 -24.42
C LYS A 174 -12.96 -1.16 -24.94
N GLY A 175 -11.65 -1.01 -25.08
CA GLY A 175 -11.02 0.18 -25.68
C GLY A 175 -11.08 0.16 -27.20
N PHE A 176 -10.25 0.98 -27.83
CA PHE A 176 -10.17 1.04 -29.29
C PHE A 176 -9.49 -0.21 -29.86
N ARG A 177 -8.42 -0.67 -29.20
CA ARG A 177 -7.72 -1.91 -29.57
C ARG A 177 -8.30 -3.12 -28.84
N ASP A 178 -8.08 -4.31 -29.40
CA ASP A 178 -8.60 -5.57 -28.84
C ASP A 178 -8.00 -5.92 -27.47
N ASP A 179 -6.76 -5.52 -27.25
CA ASP A 179 -6.02 -5.63 -25.99
C ASP A 179 -6.29 -4.45 -25.06
N GLU A 180 -6.80 -3.32 -25.54
CA GLU A 180 -7.02 -2.14 -24.70
C GLU A 180 -8.32 -2.25 -23.89
N ARG A 181 -8.26 -1.91 -22.59
CA ARG A 181 -9.44 -1.74 -21.75
C ARG A 181 -9.43 -0.38 -21.08
N LYS A 182 -10.61 0.22 -21.04
CA LYS A 182 -10.91 1.37 -20.18
C LYS A 182 -11.57 0.84 -18.91
N ILE A 183 -10.85 0.93 -17.80
CA ILE A 183 -11.32 0.52 -16.48
C ILE A 183 -11.76 1.77 -15.73
N ILE A 184 -12.97 1.73 -15.20
CA ILE A 184 -13.60 2.82 -14.46
C ILE A 184 -13.87 2.31 -13.05
N ILE A 185 -13.32 2.99 -12.04
CA ILE A 185 -13.58 2.69 -10.62
C ILE A 185 -14.34 3.87 -10.01
N THR A 186 -15.49 3.59 -9.40
CA THR A 186 -16.39 4.63 -8.91
C THR A 186 -15.73 5.49 -7.83
N ALA A 187 -16.02 6.81 -7.84
CA ALA A 187 -15.49 7.77 -6.87
C ALA A 187 -15.77 7.35 -5.41
N LYS A 188 -16.96 6.77 -5.18
CA LYS A 188 -17.37 6.26 -3.87
C LYS A 188 -16.40 5.20 -3.35
N ALA A 189 -16.01 4.27 -4.21
CA ALA A 189 -15.18 3.13 -3.84
C ALA A 189 -13.72 3.52 -3.54
N ILE A 190 -13.21 4.57 -4.18
CA ILE A 190 -11.84 5.05 -4.00
C ILE A 190 -11.70 6.18 -2.98
N SER A 191 -12.79 6.63 -2.36
CA SER A 191 -12.81 7.80 -1.47
C SER A 191 -11.83 7.72 -0.28
N GLN A 192 -11.54 6.51 0.21
CA GLN A 192 -10.65 6.26 1.34
C GLN A 192 -9.33 5.57 0.94
N ILE A 193 -9.09 5.39 -0.36
CA ILE A 193 -8.00 4.58 -0.88
C ILE A 193 -7.12 5.46 -1.77
N ASN A 194 -5.80 5.35 -1.62
CA ASN A 194 -4.86 5.95 -2.56
C ASN A 194 -4.63 4.96 -3.72
N PRO A 195 -5.19 5.18 -4.93
CA PRO A 195 -5.13 4.20 -6.00
C PRO A 195 -3.71 3.99 -6.53
N LEU A 196 -2.88 5.04 -6.50
CA LEU A 196 -1.48 4.95 -6.91
C LEU A 196 -0.71 4.01 -5.98
N TYR A 197 -0.88 4.16 -4.68
CA TYR A 197 -0.23 3.28 -3.70
C TYR A 197 -0.63 1.81 -3.90
N ARG A 198 -1.91 1.54 -4.19
CA ARG A 198 -2.39 0.17 -4.47
C ARG A 198 -1.71 -0.42 -5.70
N ILE A 199 -1.60 0.34 -6.78
CA ILE A 199 -0.89 -0.11 -7.98
C ILE A 199 0.58 -0.36 -7.66
N LEU A 200 1.26 0.60 -7.02
CA LEU A 200 2.69 0.48 -6.69
C LEU A 200 2.99 -0.70 -5.75
N SER A 201 2.03 -1.12 -4.92
CA SER A 201 2.20 -2.28 -4.04
C SER A 201 2.21 -3.63 -4.75
N VAL A 202 1.72 -3.70 -5.99
CA VAL A 202 1.59 -4.95 -6.76
C VAL A 202 2.31 -4.91 -8.12
N ILE A 203 2.77 -3.74 -8.56
CA ILE A 203 3.36 -3.56 -9.88
C ILE A 203 4.68 -4.30 -10.02
N ARG A 204 4.87 -4.94 -11.18
CA ARG A 204 6.08 -5.67 -11.55
C ARG A 204 6.76 -5.02 -12.76
N PRO A 205 8.09 -5.16 -12.93
CA PRO A 205 8.74 -4.77 -14.18
C PRO A 205 8.26 -5.63 -15.34
N ALA A 206 8.18 -5.07 -16.54
CA ALA A 206 7.98 -5.87 -17.75
C ALA A 206 9.14 -6.83 -17.99
N THR A 207 8.82 -8.08 -18.28
CA THR A 207 9.76 -9.09 -18.76
C THR A 207 9.82 -9.06 -20.29
N GLU A 208 10.87 -9.64 -20.87
CA GLU A 208 10.99 -9.85 -22.32
C GLU A 208 9.79 -10.59 -22.93
N GLU A 209 9.17 -11.49 -22.17
CA GLU A 209 7.95 -12.19 -22.61
C GLU A 209 6.75 -11.24 -22.70
N ASN A 210 6.63 -10.29 -21.78
CA ASN A 210 5.56 -9.29 -21.82
C ASN A 210 5.69 -8.42 -23.07
N TYR A 211 6.90 -7.97 -23.42
CA TYR A 211 7.12 -7.15 -24.62
C TYR A 211 6.79 -7.86 -25.93
N ARG A 212 6.93 -9.19 -26.00
CA ARG A 212 6.56 -9.95 -27.22
C ARG A 212 5.05 -10.09 -27.42
N LYS A 213 4.25 -9.86 -26.37
CA LYS A 213 2.79 -10.00 -26.37
C LYS A 213 2.06 -8.65 -26.47
N LEU A 214 2.79 -7.54 -26.36
CA LEU A 214 2.32 -6.15 -26.50
C LEU A 214 2.57 -5.65 -27.93
#